data_AF-A0A3B0YEF2-F1
#
_entry.id   AF-A0A3B0YEF2-F1
#
_cell.length_a   1.000
_cell.length_b   1.000
_cell.length_c   1.000
_cell.angle_alpha   90.00
_cell.angle_beta   90.00
_cell.angle_gamma   90.00
#
_symmetry.space_group_name_H-M   'P 1'
#
loop_
_entity.id
_entity.type
_entity.pdbx_description
1 polymer ?
#
loop_
_entity_poly.entity_id
_entity_poly.type
_entity_poly.pdbx_seq_one_letter_code
_entity_poly.pdbx_strand_id
1 'polypeptide(L)'
;MTDRVNRVIWILTVSFALTHNVANAEIYKWEVDGKVHYSDRPQIGVHKVKKLKLKKLSTHSPVTVNLSQTHITPERIKKDVSKTYGLGITSPVANQNFNGHAGNVTLRFSITPKLKSGAGHVIQYRIDEQSYSESIELEVTLDNIDRGAHQLFAKIVDNQGIDLSAEISVPFNVQRPSSLILQNLKNTNSAAPNLSGAKPVPGITAPPANPK
;
A
#
# COMPACT_ATOMS: atom_id res chain seq x y z
N MET A 1 -3.23 -64.08 -34.07
CA MET A 1 -3.09 -63.72 -32.63
C MET A 1 -3.21 -62.21 -32.38
N THR A 2 -3.06 -61.38 -33.41
CA THR A 2 -3.14 -59.91 -33.37
C THR A 2 -4.57 -59.34 -33.24
N ASP A 3 -5.58 -59.98 -33.82
CA ASP A 3 -6.97 -59.45 -33.78
C ASP A 3 -7.62 -59.51 -32.38
N ARG A 4 -7.25 -60.51 -31.57
CA ARG A 4 -7.72 -60.61 -30.18
C ARG A 4 -7.11 -59.54 -29.29
N VAL A 5 -5.84 -59.18 -29.54
CA VAL A 5 -5.13 -58.14 -28.78
C VAL A 5 -5.66 -56.75 -29.15
N ASN A 6 -5.89 -56.48 -30.44
CA ASN A 6 -6.51 -55.22 -30.87
C ASN A 6 -7.94 -55.05 -30.34
N ARG A 7 -8.76 -56.12 -30.29
CA ARG A 7 -10.10 -56.04 -29.69
C ARG A 7 -10.06 -55.73 -28.19
N VAL A 8 -9.12 -56.31 -27.44
CA VAL A 8 -8.96 -56.02 -26.00
C VAL A 8 -8.48 -54.58 -25.78
N ILE A 9 -7.55 -54.08 -26.62
CA ILE A 9 -7.09 -52.69 -26.57
C ILE A 9 -8.25 -51.72 -26.87
N TRP A 10 -9.07 -52.00 -27.89
CA TRP A 10 -10.26 -51.19 -28.20
C TRP A 10 -11.28 -51.17 -27.06
N ILE A 11 -11.51 -52.31 -26.40
CA ILE A 11 -12.42 -52.38 -25.24
C ILE A 11 -11.86 -51.59 -24.05
N LEU A 12 -10.55 -51.63 -23.82
CA LEU A 12 -9.90 -50.89 -22.74
C LEU A 12 -9.97 -49.36 -22.98
N THR A 13 -9.78 -48.90 -24.23
CA THR A 13 -9.86 -47.48 -24.60
C THR A 13 -11.28 -46.93 -24.51
N VAL A 14 -12.30 -47.71 -24.88
CA VAL A 14 -13.72 -47.31 -24.73
C VAL A 14 -14.13 -47.25 -23.25
N SER A 15 -13.63 -48.16 -22.42
CA SER A 15 -13.91 -48.17 -20.97
C SER A 15 -13.28 -46.97 -20.24
N PHE A 16 -12.09 -46.51 -20.67
CA PHE A 16 -11.42 -45.34 -20.10
C PHE A 16 -12.08 -44.00 -20.49
N ALA A 17 -12.84 -43.96 -21.60
CA ALA A 17 -13.53 -42.75 -22.03
C ALA A 17 -14.80 -42.43 -21.21
N LEU A 18 -15.40 -43.43 -20.54
CA LEU A 18 -16.71 -43.28 -19.88
C LEU A 18 -16.67 -42.70 -18.45
N THR A 19 -15.50 -42.43 -17.85
CA THR A 19 -15.39 -42.06 -16.42
C THR A 19 -15.11 -40.58 -16.14
N HIS A 20 -15.20 -39.69 -17.14
CA HIS A 20 -14.97 -38.25 -16.94
C HIS A 20 -16.23 -37.55 -16.39
N ASN A 21 -16.54 -37.75 -15.11
CA ASN A 21 -17.47 -36.87 -14.39
C ASN A 21 -16.78 -35.54 -14.09
N VAL A 22 -16.97 -34.55 -14.96
CA VAL A 22 -16.57 -33.17 -14.68
C VAL A 22 -17.55 -32.60 -13.65
N ALA A 23 -17.13 -32.58 -12.39
CA ALA A 23 -17.86 -31.93 -11.31
C ALA A 23 -17.91 -30.42 -11.58
N ASN A 24 -19.03 -29.95 -12.14
CA ASN A 24 -19.32 -28.53 -12.29
C ASN A 24 -19.97 -28.05 -10.98
N ALA A 25 -19.29 -27.19 -10.22
CA ALA A 25 -19.86 -26.58 -9.02
C ALA A 25 -20.91 -25.53 -9.42
N GLU A 26 -22.19 -25.89 -9.29
CA GLU A 26 -23.33 -25.05 -9.65
C GLU A 26 -23.90 -24.36 -8.42
N ILE A 27 -24.04 -23.02 -8.47
CA ILE A 27 -24.55 -22.23 -7.36
C ILE A 27 -26.00 -21.84 -7.63
N TYR A 28 -26.85 -22.13 -6.65
CA TYR A 28 -28.30 -21.96 -6.71
C TYR A 28 -28.74 -20.82 -5.79
N LYS A 29 -29.60 -19.93 -6.32
CA LYS A 29 -30.24 -18.84 -5.56
C LYS A 29 -31.73 -19.10 -5.47
N TRP A 30 -32.30 -18.95 -4.28
CA TRP A 30 -33.75 -18.90 -4.07
C TRP A 30 -34.13 -17.88 -3.00
N GLU A 31 -35.41 -17.53 -2.97
CA GLU A 31 -35.96 -16.51 -2.09
C GLU A 31 -37.17 -17.08 -1.35
N VAL A 32 -37.18 -16.92 -0.03
CA VAL A 32 -38.29 -17.27 0.87
C VAL A 32 -38.45 -16.10 1.83
N ASP A 33 -39.69 -15.61 2.00
CA ASP A 33 -40.04 -14.54 2.94
C ASP A 33 -39.17 -13.27 2.83
N GLY A 34 -38.86 -12.85 1.60
CA GLY A 34 -38.06 -11.65 1.32
C GLY A 34 -36.57 -11.77 1.69
N LYS A 35 -36.10 -12.97 2.06
CA LYS A 35 -34.69 -13.27 2.32
C LYS A 35 -34.11 -14.12 1.20
N VAL A 36 -32.94 -13.70 0.72
CA VAL A 36 -32.22 -14.37 -0.36
C VAL A 36 -31.24 -15.38 0.22
N HIS A 37 -31.32 -16.62 -0.27
CA HIS A 37 -30.44 -17.73 0.11
C HIS A 37 -29.60 -18.21 -1.08
N TYR A 38 -28.36 -18.64 -0.81
CA TYR A 38 -27.41 -19.21 -1.77
C TYR A 38 -26.92 -20.58 -1.28
N SER A 39 -26.86 -21.58 -2.15
CA SER A 39 -26.30 -22.90 -1.83
C SER A 39 -25.71 -23.59 -3.04
N ASP A 40 -24.74 -24.47 -2.80
CA ASP A 40 -24.08 -25.30 -3.80
C ASP A 40 -24.84 -26.61 -4.09
N ARG A 41 -26.02 -26.80 -3.48
CA ARG A 41 -26.91 -27.95 -3.73
C ARG A 41 -28.33 -27.48 -4.10
N PRO A 42 -28.98 -28.11 -5.09
CA PRO A 42 -30.36 -27.77 -5.44
C PRO A 42 -31.32 -28.19 -4.32
N GLN A 43 -32.17 -27.28 -3.86
CA GLN A 43 -33.27 -27.63 -2.94
C GLN A 43 -34.51 -28.08 -3.72
N ILE A 44 -35.02 -29.27 -3.37
CA ILE A 44 -36.28 -29.82 -3.92
C ILE A 44 -37.45 -29.23 -3.12
N GLY A 45 -38.43 -28.64 -3.81
CA GLY A 45 -39.67 -28.12 -3.21
C GLY A 45 -39.85 -26.60 -3.23
N VAL A 46 -38.96 -25.84 -3.87
CA VAL A 46 -39.04 -24.37 -3.96
C VAL A 46 -39.40 -23.94 -5.38
N HIS A 47 -40.41 -23.08 -5.54
CA HIS A 47 -41.05 -22.80 -6.83
C HIS A 47 -40.18 -22.10 -7.88
N LYS A 48 -39.00 -21.54 -7.53
CA LYS A 48 -38.13 -20.86 -8.49
C LYS A 48 -36.65 -21.00 -8.11
N VAL A 49 -36.01 -22.05 -8.61
CA VAL A 49 -34.56 -22.22 -8.55
C VAL A 49 -33.97 -21.64 -9.83
N LYS A 50 -33.13 -20.60 -9.73
CA LYS A 50 -32.43 -20.03 -10.89
C LYS A 50 -30.94 -20.31 -10.78
N LYS A 51 -30.39 -21.00 -11.79
CA LYS A 51 -28.96 -21.26 -11.95
C LYS A 51 -28.22 -19.92 -12.06
N LEU A 52 -27.35 -19.62 -11.09
CA LEU A 52 -26.61 -18.36 -11.08
C LEU A 52 -25.28 -18.55 -11.80
N LYS A 53 -25.14 -17.94 -12.98
CA LYS A 53 -23.85 -17.85 -13.67
C LYS A 53 -23.05 -16.72 -13.03
N LEU A 54 -22.11 -17.06 -12.16
CA LEU A 54 -21.19 -16.07 -11.60
C LEU A 54 -20.38 -15.42 -12.72
N LYS A 55 -20.27 -14.09 -12.66
CA LYS A 55 -19.35 -13.35 -13.54
C LYS A 55 -17.93 -13.74 -13.14
N LYS A 56 -17.06 -14.00 -14.14
CA LYS A 56 -15.62 -14.20 -13.86
C LYS A 56 -15.10 -13.00 -13.07
N LEU A 57 -14.31 -13.29 -12.03
CA LEU A 57 -13.60 -12.27 -11.27
C LEU A 57 -12.73 -11.47 -12.24
N SER A 58 -12.75 -10.14 -12.08
CA SER A 58 -11.82 -9.27 -12.79
C SER A 58 -10.46 -9.43 -12.12
N THR A 59 -9.60 -10.26 -12.70
CA THR A 59 -8.21 -10.39 -12.26
C THR A 59 -7.37 -9.34 -12.97
N HIS A 60 -6.72 -8.46 -12.20
CA HIS A 60 -5.68 -7.60 -12.71
C HIS A 60 -4.39 -8.43 -12.75
N SER A 61 -3.70 -8.46 -13.90
CA SER A 61 -2.35 -9.01 -13.93
C SER A 61 -1.46 -8.15 -13.03
N PRO A 62 -0.58 -8.75 -12.21
CA PRO A 62 0.44 -7.96 -11.52
C PRO A 62 1.23 -7.19 -12.58
N VAL A 63 1.33 -5.87 -12.41
CA VAL A 63 2.29 -5.09 -13.19
C VAL A 63 3.66 -5.65 -12.82
N THR A 64 4.35 -6.23 -13.79
CA THR A 64 5.77 -6.53 -13.65
C THR A 64 6.49 -5.20 -13.50
N VAL A 65 6.67 -4.76 -12.25
CA VAL A 65 7.67 -3.77 -11.93
C VAL A 65 8.99 -4.39 -12.34
N ASN A 66 9.58 -3.88 -13.42
CA ASN A 66 10.96 -4.16 -13.73
C ASN A 66 11.75 -3.51 -12.59
N LEU A 67 11.98 -4.28 -11.53
CA LEU A 67 13.10 -4.09 -10.62
C LEU A 67 14.35 -4.41 -11.45
N SER A 68 14.58 -3.65 -12.52
CA SER A 68 15.92 -3.23 -12.82
C SER A 68 16.31 -2.53 -11.54
N GLN A 69 16.99 -3.30 -10.71
CA GLN A 69 17.94 -2.77 -9.78
C GLN A 69 18.83 -1.94 -10.69
N THR A 70 18.45 -0.67 -10.87
CA THR A 70 19.39 0.39 -10.93
C THR A 70 20.15 0.16 -9.64
N HIS A 71 21.19 -0.68 -9.73
CA HIS A 71 22.44 -0.36 -9.10
C HIS A 71 22.60 1.08 -9.50
N ILE A 72 22.19 1.96 -8.60
CA ILE A 72 22.69 3.32 -8.56
C ILE A 72 24.15 3.05 -8.24
N THR A 73 24.91 2.59 -9.26
CA THR A 73 26.27 3.01 -9.44
C THR A 73 26.14 4.50 -9.18
N PRO A 74 26.70 5.05 -8.09
CA PRO A 74 26.70 6.48 -7.93
C PRO A 74 27.27 6.98 -9.23
N GLU A 75 26.40 7.51 -10.09
CA GLU A 75 26.81 8.03 -11.37
C GLU A 75 27.80 9.07 -10.94
N ARG A 76 29.06 8.79 -11.27
CA ARG A 76 30.21 9.51 -10.75
C ARG A 76 29.89 10.94 -11.11
N ILE A 77 29.41 11.70 -10.11
CA ILE A 77 28.88 13.04 -10.28
C ILE A 77 29.92 13.69 -11.15
N LYS A 78 29.57 14.03 -12.40
CA LYS A 78 30.46 14.82 -13.22
C LYS A 78 30.69 16.04 -12.37
N LYS A 79 31.87 16.05 -11.75
CA LYS A 79 32.27 17.03 -10.77
C LYS A 79 32.49 18.24 -11.64
N ASP A 80 31.42 18.97 -11.89
CA ASP A 80 31.52 20.28 -12.47
C ASP A 80 32.15 21.12 -11.37
N VAL A 81 33.47 21.23 -11.46
CA VAL A 81 34.32 21.89 -10.49
C VAL A 81 34.06 23.39 -10.65
N SER A 82 32.95 23.86 -10.09
CA SER A 82 32.74 25.26 -9.67
C SER A 82 31.47 25.48 -8.83
N LYS A 83 30.90 24.43 -8.21
CA LYS A 83 29.70 24.64 -7.37
C LYS A 83 30.11 25.09 -5.97
N THR A 84 29.63 26.27 -5.57
CA THR A 84 30.03 26.97 -4.33
C THR A 84 29.52 26.27 -3.06
N TYR A 85 28.41 25.53 -3.17
CA TYR A 85 27.81 24.82 -2.06
C TYR A 85 27.70 23.31 -2.32
N GLY A 86 28.01 22.53 -1.28
CA GLY A 86 27.56 21.15 -1.15
C GLY A 86 26.19 21.11 -0.48
N LEU A 87 25.19 20.59 -1.20
CA LEU A 87 23.85 20.35 -0.69
C LEU A 87 23.64 18.84 -0.49
N GLY A 88 23.03 18.46 0.63
CA GLY A 88 22.56 17.11 0.94
C GLY A 88 21.13 17.14 1.48
N ILE A 89 20.38 16.07 1.23
CA ILE A 89 19.05 15.84 1.83
C ILE A 89 19.25 14.82 2.96
N THR A 90 18.93 15.19 4.19
CA THR A 90 19.00 14.31 5.38
C THR A 90 17.66 13.68 5.72
N SER A 91 16.56 14.33 5.36
CA SER A 91 15.20 13.78 5.39
C SER A 91 14.43 14.31 4.18
N PRO A 92 13.72 13.48 3.43
CA PRO A 92 13.60 12.04 3.57
C PRO A 92 14.91 11.31 3.27
N VAL A 93 15.11 10.15 3.91
CA VAL A 93 16.10 9.17 3.47
C VAL A 93 15.54 8.46 2.23
N ALA A 94 16.43 8.00 1.34
CA ALA A 94 16.01 7.28 0.14
C ALA A 94 15.07 6.11 0.47
N ASN A 95 13.90 6.09 -0.20
CA ASN A 95 12.81 5.15 -0.01
C ASN A 95 12.14 5.18 1.38
N GLN A 96 12.27 6.28 2.12
CA GLN A 96 11.56 6.44 3.39
C GLN A 96 10.04 6.48 3.18
N ASN A 97 9.30 5.83 4.09
CA ASN A 97 7.84 5.82 4.10
C ASN A 97 7.29 6.79 5.16
N PHE A 98 6.42 7.70 4.73
CA PHE A 98 5.66 8.58 5.61
C PHE A 98 4.23 8.07 5.75
N ASN A 99 3.82 7.72 6.97
CA ASN A 99 2.49 7.16 7.26
C ASN A 99 1.54 8.19 7.91
N GLY A 100 1.83 9.48 7.74
CA GLY A 100 1.08 10.54 8.39
C GLY A 100 -0.35 10.65 7.85
N HIS A 101 -1.33 10.72 8.75
CA HIS A 101 -2.75 10.83 8.40
C HIS A 101 -3.07 12.00 7.46
N ALA A 102 -2.32 13.10 7.56
CA ALA A 102 -2.47 14.30 6.74
C ALA A 102 -1.49 14.38 5.55
N GLY A 103 -0.67 13.34 5.29
CA GLY A 103 0.38 13.41 4.27
C GLY A 103 1.46 14.45 4.60
N ASN A 104 1.77 14.60 5.90
CA ASN A 104 2.77 15.56 6.38
C ASN A 104 4.18 14.96 6.18
N VAL A 105 5.04 15.69 5.46
CA VAL A 105 6.39 15.26 5.07
C VAL A 105 7.38 16.32 5.52
N THR A 106 8.31 15.94 6.40
CA THR A 106 9.38 16.84 6.85
C THR A 106 10.63 16.67 6.00
N LEU A 107 10.96 17.72 5.28
CA LEU A 107 12.20 17.88 4.53
C LEU A 107 13.29 18.44 5.44
N ARG A 108 14.47 17.84 5.41
CA ARG A 108 15.67 18.31 6.10
C ARG A 108 16.85 18.31 5.14
N PHE A 109 17.59 19.42 5.16
CA PHE A 109 18.73 19.66 4.30
C PHE A 109 20.01 19.80 5.12
N SER A 110 21.13 19.42 4.54
CA SER A 110 22.48 19.66 5.06
C SER A 110 23.25 20.47 4.02
N ILE A 111 23.88 21.56 4.44
CA ILE A 111 24.57 22.49 3.53
C ILE A 111 25.96 22.81 4.07
N THR A 112 26.94 22.73 3.18
CA THR A 112 28.33 23.10 3.47
C THR A 112 28.88 23.97 2.32
N PRO A 113 29.38 25.19 2.59
CA PRO A 113 29.38 25.94 3.86
C PRO A 113 27.99 26.49 4.22
N LYS A 114 27.84 27.15 5.39
CA LYS A 114 26.57 27.73 5.84
C LYS A 114 25.94 28.62 4.75
N LEU A 115 24.64 28.45 4.51
CA LEU A 115 23.89 29.22 3.53
C LEU A 115 23.99 30.73 3.81
N LYS A 116 24.43 31.50 2.81
CA LYS A 116 24.51 32.96 2.88
C LYS A 116 23.16 33.61 2.52
N SER A 117 22.16 33.43 3.38
CA SER A 117 20.83 34.01 3.17
C SER A 117 20.86 35.54 3.04
N GLY A 118 21.77 36.23 3.75
CA GLY A 118 21.99 37.68 3.62
C GLY A 118 22.48 38.15 2.25
N ALA A 119 23.01 37.25 1.41
CA ALA A 119 23.37 37.53 0.02
C ALA A 119 22.24 37.16 -0.97
N GLY A 120 21.06 36.78 -0.47
CA GLY A 120 19.93 36.35 -1.29
C GLY A 120 20.03 34.91 -1.81
N HIS A 121 20.83 34.06 -1.17
CA HIS A 121 20.94 32.65 -1.55
C HIS A 121 19.81 31.85 -0.90
N VAL A 122 19.11 31.03 -1.69
CA VAL A 122 17.97 30.24 -1.24
C VAL A 122 18.08 28.79 -1.66
N ILE A 123 17.46 27.90 -0.89
CA ILE A 123 17.27 26.50 -1.24
C ILE A 123 16.01 26.42 -2.08
N GLN A 124 16.15 25.93 -3.30
CA GLN A 124 15.04 25.70 -4.21
C GLN A 124 14.76 24.20 -4.26
N TYR A 125 13.53 23.80 -3.94
CA TYR A 125 13.12 22.39 -3.90
C TYR A 125 11.76 22.19 -4.57
N ARG A 126 11.54 20.97 -5.10
CA ARG A 126 10.26 20.57 -5.69
C ARG A 126 10.00 19.08 -5.44
N ILE A 127 8.73 18.70 -5.46
CA ILE A 127 8.31 17.31 -5.46
C ILE A 127 7.80 16.98 -6.86
N ASP A 128 8.33 15.92 -7.46
CA ASP A 128 7.99 15.47 -8.81
C ASP A 128 8.12 16.63 -9.81
N GLU A 129 7.14 16.80 -10.71
CA GLU A 129 7.11 17.85 -11.73
C GLU A 129 6.43 19.15 -11.25
N GLN A 130 6.29 19.35 -9.94
CA GLN A 130 5.72 20.57 -9.39
C GLN A 130 6.67 21.77 -9.52
N SER A 131 6.09 22.97 -9.45
CA SER A 131 6.86 24.21 -9.39
C SER A 131 7.79 24.23 -8.19
N TYR A 132 8.94 24.87 -8.37
CA TYR A 132 9.91 25.03 -7.31
C TYR A 132 9.40 25.96 -6.20
N SER A 133 9.55 25.51 -4.97
CA SER A 133 9.40 26.29 -3.75
C SER A 133 10.77 26.71 -3.24
N GLU A 134 10.82 27.83 -2.53
CA GLU A 134 12.05 28.38 -1.97
C GLU A 134 12.01 28.37 -0.44
N SER A 135 13.15 28.12 0.18
CA SER A 135 13.32 28.23 1.63
C SER A 135 14.75 28.64 1.97
N ILE A 136 14.89 29.40 3.05
CA ILE A 136 16.17 29.67 3.70
C ILE A 136 16.41 28.74 4.90
N GLU A 137 15.39 28.00 5.32
CA GLU A 137 15.42 27.08 6.43
C GLU A 137 15.93 25.71 5.98
N LEU A 138 16.71 25.06 6.85
CA LEU A 138 17.20 23.71 6.61
C LEU A 138 16.14 22.64 6.90
N GLU A 139 15.03 23.00 7.53
CA GLU A 139 13.92 22.12 7.84
C GLU A 139 12.63 22.75 7.35
N VAL A 140 11.86 22.01 6.55
CA VAL A 140 10.59 22.47 6.00
C VAL A 140 9.59 21.34 6.13
N THR A 141 8.41 21.64 6.65
CA THR A 141 7.32 20.68 6.73
C THR A 141 6.29 20.98 5.66
N LEU A 142 5.98 19.98 4.85
CA LEU A 142 4.98 20.04 3.81
C LEU A 142 3.74 19.29 4.25
N ASP A 143 2.58 19.89 4.03
CA ASP A 143 1.28 19.31 4.33
C ASP A 143 0.59 18.80 3.07
N ASN A 144 -0.29 17.81 3.25
CA ASN A 144 -1.19 17.33 2.21
C ASN A 144 -0.49 16.80 0.94
N ILE A 145 0.71 16.23 1.06
CA ILE A 145 1.37 15.53 -0.04
C ILE A 145 0.58 14.26 -0.37
N ASP A 146 0.26 14.08 -1.66
CA ASP A 146 -0.51 12.95 -2.15
C ASP A 146 0.08 11.60 -1.76
N ARG A 147 -0.75 10.56 -1.80
CA ARG A 147 -0.29 9.20 -1.50
C ARG A 147 0.43 8.64 -2.72
N GLY A 148 1.47 7.86 -2.49
CA GLY A 148 2.21 7.19 -3.56
C GLY A 148 3.72 7.36 -3.45
N ALA A 149 4.41 7.04 -4.54
CA ALA A 149 5.83 7.29 -4.70
C ALA A 149 6.04 8.71 -5.22
N HIS A 150 6.99 9.40 -4.62
CA HIS A 150 7.34 10.79 -4.92
C HIS A 150 8.86 10.93 -4.99
N GLN A 151 9.32 11.92 -5.75
CA GLN A 151 10.72 12.27 -5.88
C GLN A 151 10.93 13.70 -5.40
N LEU A 152 11.75 13.90 -4.37
CA LEU A 152 12.20 15.22 -3.96
C LEU A 152 13.39 15.63 -4.82
N PHE A 153 13.38 16.86 -5.32
CA PHE A 153 14.52 17.51 -5.97
C PHE A 153 14.89 18.77 -5.19
N ALA A 154 16.19 19.04 -5.02
CA ALA A 154 16.66 20.23 -4.34
C ALA A 154 17.97 20.74 -4.92
N LYS A 155 18.11 22.07 -4.97
CA LYS A 155 19.32 22.81 -5.37
C LYS A 155 19.40 24.14 -4.63
N ILE A 156 20.55 24.80 -4.67
CA ILE A 156 20.73 26.15 -4.12
C ILE A 156 20.92 27.11 -5.28
N VAL A 157 20.23 28.24 -5.23
CA VAL A 157 20.31 29.31 -6.23
C VAL A 157 20.67 30.64 -5.58
N ASP A 158 21.22 31.57 -6.37
CA ASP A 158 21.42 32.96 -5.96
C ASP A 158 20.18 33.83 -6.24
N ASN A 159 20.26 35.12 -5.91
CA ASN A 159 19.20 36.10 -6.17
C ASN A 159 18.91 36.35 -7.67
N GLN A 160 19.75 35.83 -8.57
CA GLN A 160 19.57 35.90 -10.02
C GLN A 160 19.07 34.55 -10.60
N GLY A 161 18.83 33.54 -9.75
CA GLY A 161 18.40 32.20 -10.15
C GLY A 161 19.53 31.32 -10.71
N ILE A 162 20.80 31.69 -10.51
CA ILE A 162 21.96 30.89 -10.95
C ILE A 162 22.19 29.76 -9.96
N ASP A 163 22.34 28.54 -10.49
CA ASP A 163 22.60 27.34 -9.69
C ASP A 163 23.98 27.39 -9.01
N LEU A 164 23.98 27.47 -7.68
CA LEU A 164 25.19 27.46 -6.83
C LEU A 164 25.54 26.08 -6.27
N SER A 165 24.63 25.10 -6.39
CA SER A 165 24.84 23.70 -6.01
C SER A 165 24.37 22.72 -7.09
N ALA A 166 24.80 21.46 -6.98
CA ALA A 166 24.23 20.39 -7.80
C ALA A 166 22.76 20.20 -7.42
N GLU A 167 21.91 19.91 -8.40
CA GLU A 167 20.59 19.40 -8.11
C GLU A 167 20.74 17.96 -7.67
N ILE A 168 20.18 17.64 -6.51
CA ILE A 168 20.14 16.30 -5.95
C ILE A 168 18.68 15.86 -5.86
N SER A 169 18.45 14.55 -5.92
CA SER A 169 17.11 14.01 -5.78
C SER A 169 17.05 12.76 -4.93
N VAL A 170 15.94 12.59 -4.20
CA VAL A 170 15.72 11.46 -3.29
C VAL A 170 14.29 10.94 -3.43
N PRO A 171 14.08 9.63 -3.69
CA PRO A 171 12.75 9.03 -3.71
C PRO A 171 12.22 8.84 -2.29
N PHE A 172 10.92 9.02 -2.11
CA PHE A 172 10.21 8.71 -0.87
C PHE A 172 8.77 8.25 -1.16
N ASN A 173 8.13 7.64 -0.16
CA ASN A 173 6.78 7.12 -0.29
C ASN A 173 5.87 7.74 0.77
N VAL A 174 4.66 8.10 0.38
CA VAL A 174 3.63 8.62 1.29
C VAL A 174 2.45 7.65 1.32
N GLN A 175 2.09 7.21 2.53
CA GLN A 175 0.94 6.37 2.80
C GLN A 175 -0.11 7.18 3.56
N ARG A 176 -1.34 7.14 3.08
CA ARG A 176 -2.50 7.65 3.84
C ARG A 176 -3.44 6.49 4.14
N PRO A 177 -3.78 6.24 5.41
CA PRO A 177 -4.79 5.25 5.74
C PRO A 177 -6.13 5.67 5.15
N SER A 178 -6.94 4.69 4.76
CA SER A 178 -8.26 4.97 4.21
C SER A 178 -9.13 5.70 5.24
N SER A 179 -10.01 6.57 4.75
CA SER A 179 -10.96 7.29 5.60
C SER A 179 -11.89 6.35 6.38
N LEU A 180 -12.11 5.12 5.91
CA LEU A 180 -12.86 4.08 6.62
C LEU A 180 -12.17 3.61 7.91
N ILE A 181 -10.84 3.49 7.91
CA ILE A 181 -10.07 3.14 9.12
C ILE A 181 -10.17 4.27 10.14
N LEU A 182 -10.06 5.51 9.70
CA LEU A 182 -10.18 6.69 10.57
C LEU A 182 -11.57 6.83 11.19
N GLN A 183 -12.64 6.50 10.45
CA GLN A 183 -13.99 6.45 11.00
C GLN A 183 -14.13 5.36 12.07
N ASN A 184 -13.57 4.18 11.84
CA ASN A 184 -13.60 3.11 12.84
C ASN A 184 -12.85 3.53 14.11
N LEU A 185 -11.68 4.17 14.00
CA LEU A 185 -10.95 4.69 15.16
C LEU A 185 -11.72 5.77 15.94
N LYS A 186 -12.44 6.66 15.25
CA LYS A 186 -13.32 7.65 15.89
C LYS A 186 -14.52 6.99 16.56
N ASN A 187 -15.06 5.93 15.95
CA ASN A 187 -16.20 5.18 16.47
C ASN A 187 -15.82 4.28 17.66
N THR A 188 -14.63 3.66 17.67
CA THR A 188 -14.15 2.85 18.79
C THR A 188 -13.78 3.70 20.00
N ASN A 189 -13.34 4.94 19.79
CA ASN A 189 -13.15 5.90 20.90
C ASN A 189 -14.48 6.44 21.45
N SER A 190 -15.60 6.25 20.73
CA SER A 190 -16.96 6.53 21.21
C SER A 190 -17.67 5.28 21.76
N ALA A 191 -17.08 4.11 21.57
CA ALA A 191 -17.59 2.81 22.00
C ALA A 191 -16.54 2.06 22.83
N ALA A 192 -15.85 2.77 23.74
CA ALA A 192 -15.21 2.08 24.85
C ALA A 192 -16.31 1.24 25.54
N PRO A 193 -16.16 -0.09 25.69
CA PRO A 193 -17.09 -0.85 26.49
C PRO A 193 -17.04 -0.25 27.88
N ASN A 194 -18.18 0.26 28.33
CA ASN A 194 -18.32 0.77 29.67
C ASN A 194 -18.00 -0.38 30.64
N LEU A 195 -16.78 -0.39 31.18
CA LEU A 195 -16.39 -1.31 32.25
C LEU A 195 -17.07 -0.95 33.59
N SER A 196 -17.92 0.07 33.63
CA SER A 196 -18.79 0.43 34.76
C SER A 196 -20.16 -0.26 34.67
N GLY A 197 -20.17 -1.55 34.36
CA GLY A 197 -21.40 -2.36 34.24
C GLY A 197 -21.26 -3.81 34.68
N ALA A 198 -20.09 -4.25 35.16
CA ALA A 198 -19.96 -5.58 35.74
C ALA A 198 -20.66 -5.59 37.10
N LYS A 199 -21.92 -6.03 37.12
CA LYS A 199 -22.61 -6.42 38.35
C LYS A 199 -21.72 -7.44 39.08
N PRO A 200 -21.35 -7.24 40.35
CA PRO A 200 -20.49 -8.19 41.04
C PRO A 200 -21.20 -9.55 41.09
N VAL A 201 -20.52 -10.58 40.60
CA VAL A 201 -20.93 -11.97 40.78
C VAL A 201 -20.81 -12.25 42.29
N PRO A 202 -21.90 -12.62 42.99
CA PRO A 202 -21.78 -13.00 44.39
C PRO A 202 -21.02 -14.33 44.49
N GLY A 203 -19.94 -14.36 45.28
CA GLY A 203 -19.38 -15.63 45.76
C GLY A 203 -17.94 -15.97 45.37
N ILE A 204 -17.03 -15.01 45.26
CA ILE A 204 -15.59 -15.31 45.28
C ILE A 204 -14.96 -14.61 46.47
N THR A 205 -14.89 -15.31 47.60
CA THR A 205 -14.09 -14.92 48.76
C THR A 205 -12.63 -14.78 48.32
N ALA A 206 -12.07 -13.59 48.52
CA ALA A 206 -10.64 -13.34 48.33
C ALA A 206 -9.82 -14.19 49.32
N PRO A 207 -8.65 -14.76 48.94
CA PRO A 207 -7.77 -15.42 49.87
C PRO A 207 -7.15 -14.42 50.87
N PRO A 208 -6.91 -14.82 52.12
CA PRO A 208 -6.40 -13.92 53.15
C PRO A 208 -4.99 -13.42 52.81
N ALA A 209 -4.78 -12.11 52.99
CA ALA A 209 -3.47 -11.49 52.89
C ALA A 209 -2.57 -11.93 54.06
N ASN A 210 -1.36 -12.37 53.74
CA ASN A 210 -0.33 -12.77 54.70
C ASN A 210 0.15 -11.54 55.50
N PRO A 211 0.27 -11.60 56.85
CA PRO A 211 0.85 -10.51 57.61
C PRO A 211 2.37 -10.46 57.42
N LYS A 212 2.91 -9.24 57.58
CA LYS A 212 4.32 -8.86 57.42
C LYS A 212 5.32 -9.78 58.10
#